data_AF-A0A972QVE5-F1
#
_entry.id   AF-A0A972QVE5-F1
#
_cell.length_a   1.000
_cell.length_b   1.000
_cell.length_c   1.000
_cell.angle_alpha   90.00
_cell.angle_beta   90.00
_cell.angle_gamma   90.00
#
_symmetry.space_group_name_H-M   'P 1'
#
loop_
_entity.id
_entity.type
_entity.pdbx_description
1 polymer ?
#
loop_
_entity_poly.entity_id
_entity_poly.type
_entity_poly.pdbx_seq_one_letter_code
_entity_poly.pdbx_strand_id
1 'polypeptide(L)'
;MSGNDQAPSKEEIEQRKKEIKNTLCCPHCGEKLSKWAVPHTLFTTWTNDFMYVCFNDECNYLLRGFEAAARVGNSGSYRLMYDPELDCCQPVPVLSKQALREGIVDEADEVQKTKAEVDRESIVGTWKLVSSKMMDTGGQTSYPLGQEPQGMLVYLEDGRMTIQNMPADGTSFQSTDGNTIALETYGAYSGRYELVSGDKIIHHIENSIHPDWNNLKQERSIEIESDRLTLVSPLLAEGNKLHMAHMTWKKSG
;
A
#
# COMPACT_ATOMS: atom_id res chain seq x y z
N MET A 1 40.25 3.34 25.81
CA MET A 1 40.64 3.88 24.49
C MET A 1 39.45 4.67 24.00
N SER A 2 39.57 5.99 24.06
CA SER A 2 38.47 6.96 24.00
C SER A 2 38.07 7.20 22.55
N GLY A 3 37.00 6.53 22.09
CA GLY A 3 36.45 6.67 20.75
C GLY A 3 35.52 7.88 20.66
N ASN A 4 36.07 9.00 20.21
CA ASN A 4 35.44 10.17 19.60
C ASN A 4 33.89 10.30 19.72
N ASP A 5 33.42 10.82 20.85
CA ASP A 5 32.00 11.05 21.19
C ASP A 5 31.46 12.40 20.67
N GLN A 6 32.11 12.99 19.66
CA GLN A 6 31.70 14.26 19.06
C GLN A 6 30.85 14.00 17.82
N ALA A 7 29.63 14.55 17.83
CA ALA A 7 28.76 14.57 16.66
C ALA A 7 29.51 15.18 15.46
N PRO A 8 29.43 14.58 14.26
CA PRO A 8 30.19 15.01 13.10
C PRO A 8 29.86 16.45 12.69
N SER A 9 30.84 17.15 12.12
CA SER A 9 30.67 18.50 11.61
C SER A 9 29.69 18.52 10.43
N LYS A 10 29.15 19.70 10.08
CA LYS A 10 28.24 19.82 8.92
C LYS A 10 28.94 19.40 7.62
N GLU A 11 30.20 19.78 7.43
CA GLU A 11 30.99 19.43 6.24
C GLU A 11 31.23 17.92 6.16
N GLU A 12 31.53 17.27 7.30
CA GLU A 12 31.67 15.82 7.38
C GLU A 12 30.37 15.10 7.04
N ILE A 13 29.22 15.60 7.53
CA ILE A 13 27.90 15.04 7.20
C ILE A 13 27.65 15.13 5.69
N GLU A 14 27.92 16.28 5.06
CA GLU A 14 27.72 16.44 3.62
C GLU A 14 28.65 15.54 2.80
N GLN A 15 29.89 15.33 3.24
CA GLN A 15 30.78 14.36 2.59
C GLN A 15 30.26 12.93 2.73
N ARG A 16 29.85 12.53 3.94
CA ARG A 16 29.28 11.19 4.18
C ARG A 16 28.00 10.95 3.38
N LYS A 17 27.17 11.96 3.18
CA LYS A 17 25.98 11.88 2.30
C LYS A 17 26.35 11.58 0.84
N LYS A 18 27.46 12.13 0.32
CA LYS A 18 27.91 11.83 -1.05
C LYS A 18 28.42 10.39 -1.21
N GLU A 19 28.91 9.80 -0.14
CA GLU A 19 29.47 8.44 -0.11
C GLU A 19 28.44 7.38 0.33
N ILE A 20 27.23 7.81 0.69
CA ILE A 20 26.21 6.94 1.29
C ILE A 20 25.80 5.81 0.36
N LYS A 21 25.78 6.03 -0.96
CA LYS A 21 25.49 5.01 -1.97
C LYS A 21 26.44 3.81 -1.90
N ASN A 22 27.70 4.07 -1.54
CA ASN A 22 28.75 3.05 -1.49
C ASN A 22 28.89 2.44 -0.10
N THR A 23 28.61 3.22 0.94
CA THR A 23 28.83 2.80 2.34
C THR A 23 27.57 2.22 2.98
N LEU A 24 26.39 2.69 2.57
CA LEU A 24 25.10 2.45 3.22
C LEU A 24 25.15 2.70 4.73
N CYS A 25 25.95 3.67 5.16
CA CYS A 25 26.08 4.08 6.55
C CYS A 25 25.44 5.44 6.78
N CYS A 26 24.78 5.60 7.92
CA CYS A 26 24.17 6.86 8.33
C CYS A 26 25.24 7.97 8.44
N PRO A 27 25.09 9.12 7.76
CA PRO A 27 26.04 10.24 7.86
C PRO A 27 26.20 10.80 9.28
N HIS A 28 25.16 10.66 10.11
CA HIS A 28 25.11 11.26 11.44
C HIS A 28 25.71 10.40 12.55
N CYS A 29 25.53 9.08 12.50
CA CYS A 29 26.03 8.16 13.54
C CYS A 29 27.00 7.10 13.03
N GLY A 30 27.15 6.92 11.72
CA GLY A 30 28.05 5.93 11.12
C GLY A 30 27.50 4.51 11.05
N GLU A 31 26.37 4.21 11.72
CA GLU A 31 25.75 2.88 11.70
C GLU A 31 25.20 2.50 10.32
N LYS A 32 25.22 1.20 10.02
CA LYS A 32 24.65 0.65 8.78
C LYS A 32 23.14 0.97 8.72
N LEU A 33 22.68 1.43 7.58
CA LEU A 33 21.26 1.66 7.33
C LEU A 33 20.55 0.31 7.11
N SER A 34 19.32 0.21 7.58
CA SER A 34 18.48 -0.95 7.28
C SER A 34 17.66 -0.67 6.03
N LYS A 35 17.52 -1.69 5.18
CA LYS A 35 16.56 -1.67 4.08
C LYS A 35 15.15 -1.61 4.67
N TRP A 36 14.33 -0.73 4.12
CA TRP A 36 12.99 -0.45 4.60
C TRP A 36 12.03 -0.50 3.42
N ALA A 37 11.06 -1.41 3.48
CA ALA A 37 10.02 -1.54 2.47
C ALA A 37 9.15 -0.28 2.50
N VAL A 38 9.08 0.39 1.35
CA VAL A 38 8.20 1.52 1.17
C VAL A 38 6.76 0.98 1.23
N PRO A 39 5.91 1.48 2.15
CA PRO A 39 4.52 1.07 2.15
C PRO A 39 3.90 1.52 0.83
N HIS A 40 3.52 0.60 -0.05
CA HIS A 40 2.78 0.93 -1.26
C HIS A 40 1.32 1.20 -0.89
N THR A 41 1.13 2.34 -0.22
CA THR A 41 -0.18 2.95 -0.01
C THR A 41 -0.32 4.05 -1.04
N LEU A 42 -1.54 4.42 -1.37
CA LEU A 42 -1.73 5.51 -2.34
C LEU A 42 -1.38 6.91 -1.81
N PHE A 43 -0.97 7.04 -0.55
CA PHE A 43 -0.40 8.28 0.01
C PHE A 43 1.10 8.33 -0.11
N THR A 44 1.69 7.21 -0.55
CA THR A 44 3.10 7.11 -0.80
C THR A 44 3.37 7.66 -2.19
N THR A 45 3.98 8.83 -2.22
CA THR A 45 4.42 9.47 -3.46
C THR A 45 5.78 8.97 -3.93
N TRP A 46 6.42 8.08 -3.16
CA TRP A 46 7.68 7.45 -3.52
C TRP A 46 7.43 6.33 -4.53
N THR A 47 8.19 6.36 -5.62
CA THR A 47 8.14 5.36 -6.69
C THR A 47 8.91 4.09 -6.36
N ASN A 48 9.85 4.17 -5.42
CA ASN A 48 10.74 3.08 -5.07
C ASN A 48 10.03 2.02 -4.20
N ASP A 49 10.42 0.76 -4.38
CA ASP A 49 9.95 -0.35 -3.54
C ASP A 49 10.58 -0.36 -2.14
N PHE A 50 11.77 0.24 -2.01
CA PHE A 50 12.48 0.33 -0.75
C PHE A 50 13.34 1.59 -0.65
N MET A 51 13.57 2.00 0.60
CA MET A 51 14.53 3.03 1.00
C MET A 51 15.49 2.45 2.03
N TYR A 52 16.53 3.18 2.38
CA TYR A 52 17.41 2.84 3.51
C TYR A 52 17.20 3.81 4.66
N VAL A 53 16.89 3.31 5.85
CA VAL A 53 16.57 4.16 7.02
C VAL A 53 17.51 3.86 8.19
N CYS A 54 17.93 4.90 8.90
CA CYS A 54 18.73 4.78 10.12
C CYS A 54 17.84 4.42 11.32
N PHE A 55 17.91 3.16 11.77
CA PHE A 55 17.18 2.67 12.95
C PHE A 55 17.95 2.71 14.27
N ASN A 56 19.17 3.26 14.30
CA ASN A 56 19.91 3.50 15.54
C ASN A 56 19.17 4.53 16.43
N ASP A 57 18.78 4.10 17.63
CA ASP A 57 18.04 4.91 18.61
C ASP A 57 18.90 5.89 19.42
N GLU A 58 20.22 5.77 19.27
CA GLU A 58 21.24 6.67 19.81
C GLU A 58 21.77 7.64 18.74
N CYS A 59 21.19 7.62 17.53
CA CYS A 59 21.59 8.52 16.47
C CYS A 59 21.35 9.98 16.86
N ASN A 60 22.41 10.79 16.81
CA ASN A 60 22.37 12.22 17.14
C ASN A 60 21.33 13.01 16.34
N TYR A 61 21.04 12.60 15.10
CA TYR A 61 20.01 13.23 14.26
C TYR A 61 18.60 13.04 14.85
N LEU A 62 18.31 11.81 15.30
CA LEU A 62 17.03 11.44 15.90
C LEU A 62 16.84 12.09 17.26
N LEU A 63 17.84 12.03 18.14
CA LEU A 63 17.73 12.56 19.50
C LEU A 63 17.56 14.08 19.49
N ARG A 64 18.35 14.80 18.66
CA ARG A 64 18.21 16.26 18.50
C ARG A 64 16.84 16.67 17.98
N GLY A 65 16.23 15.88 17.08
CA GLY A 65 14.88 16.16 16.59
C GLY A 65 13.83 16.07 17.69
N PHE A 66 13.90 15.08 18.58
CA PHE A 66 13.00 14.97 19.74
C PHE A 66 13.19 16.13 20.72
N GLU A 67 14.45 16.49 21.02
CA GLU A 67 14.75 17.64 21.88
C GLU A 67 14.21 18.95 21.29
N ALA A 68 14.37 19.15 19.97
CA ALA A 68 13.87 20.34 19.29
C ALA A 68 12.34 20.40 19.28
N ALA A 69 11.65 19.28 19.01
CA ALA A 69 10.19 19.21 19.03
C ALA A 69 9.62 19.48 20.43
N ALA A 70 10.25 18.93 21.47
CA ALA A 70 9.82 19.12 22.85
C ALA A 70 9.86 20.60 23.29
N ARG A 71 10.84 21.39 22.82
CA ARG A 71 10.95 22.83 23.15
C ARG A 71 9.78 23.67 22.64
N VAL A 72 9.11 23.23 21.58
CA VAL A 72 7.97 23.92 20.97
C VAL A 72 6.64 23.24 21.29
N GLY A 73 6.62 22.28 22.22
CA GLY A 73 5.41 21.57 22.63
C GLY A 73 4.92 20.50 21.63
N ASN A 74 5.73 20.15 20.63
CA ASN A 74 5.42 19.08 19.68
C ASN A 74 6.00 17.74 20.14
N SER A 75 5.42 16.66 19.63
CA SER A 75 5.96 15.31 19.75
C SER A 75 6.48 14.84 18.40
N GLY A 76 7.58 14.09 18.42
CA GLY A 76 8.18 13.51 17.21
C GLY A 76 9.59 13.99 16.91
N SER A 77 10.17 13.39 15.88
CA SER A 77 11.52 13.64 15.39
C SER A 77 11.62 13.21 13.92
N TYR A 78 12.83 13.16 13.37
CA TYR A 78 13.11 12.65 12.05
C TYR A 78 14.20 11.58 12.11
N ARG A 79 14.05 10.51 11.32
CA ARG A 79 15.14 9.59 10.98
C ARG A 79 15.75 10.02 9.65
N LEU A 80 17.03 9.70 9.46
CA LEU A 80 17.65 9.83 8.15
C LEU A 80 17.18 8.66 7.27
N MET A 81 16.65 9.02 6.10
CA MET A 81 16.27 8.12 5.02
C MET A 81 17.15 8.41 3.80
N TYR A 82 17.57 7.37 3.08
CA TYR A 82 18.30 7.45 1.83
C TYR A 82 17.50 6.80 0.72
N ASP A 83 17.33 7.55 -0.36
CA ASP A 83 16.69 7.12 -1.60
C ASP A 83 17.77 6.65 -2.58
N PRO A 84 17.82 5.34 -2.91
CA PRO A 84 18.83 4.81 -3.82
C PRO A 84 18.59 5.14 -5.30
N GLU A 85 17.36 5.47 -5.70
CA GLU A 85 17.01 5.82 -7.09
C GLU A 85 17.37 7.28 -7.38
N LEU A 86 16.97 8.19 -6.49
CA LEU A 86 17.28 9.62 -6.60
C LEU A 86 18.66 9.99 -6.06
N ASP A 87 19.35 9.03 -5.43
CA ASP A 87 20.64 9.20 -4.78
C ASP A 87 20.67 10.40 -3.82
N CYS A 88 19.67 10.47 -2.94
CA CYS A 88 19.49 11.61 -2.05
C CYS A 88 19.10 11.21 -0.62
N CYS A 89 19.55 11.99 0.36
CA CYS A 89 19.18 11.83 1.77
C CYS A 89 18.02 12.76 2.12
N GLN A 90 17.00 12.23 2.79
CA GLN A 90 15.82 12.99 3.21
C GLN A 90 15.45 12.68 4.67
N PRO A 91 14.79 13.62 5.37
CA PRO A 91 14.18 13.35 6.66
C PRO A 91 12.90 12.53 6.50
N VAL A 92 12.73 11.48 7.30
CA VAL A 92 11.42 10.80 7.47
C VAL A 92 10.86 11.10 8.86
N PRO A 93 9.67 11.69 8.99
CA PRO A 93 9.09 12.03 10.29
C PRO A 93 8.72 10.78 11.08
N VAL A 94 8.98 10.80 12.39
CA VAL A 94 8.67 9.70 13.31
C VAL A 94 8.06 10.24 14.60
N LEU A 95 6.98 9.63 15.06
CA LEU A 95 6.31 10.00 16.32
C LEU A 95 6.96 9.36 17.55
N SER A 96 7.70 8.26 17.35
CA SER A 96 8.41 7.54 18.42
C SER A 96 9.63 6.82 17.86
N LYS A 97 10.48 6.28 18.74
CA LYS A 97 11.60 5.43 18.34
C LYS A 97 11.11 4.18 17.59
N GLN A 98 9.94 3.64 17.92
CA GLN A 98 9.42 2.42 17.30
C GLN A 98 8.85 2.61 15.89
N ALA A 99 8.57 3.84 15.46
CA ALA A 99 7.99 4.09 14.15
C ALA A 99 8.85 3.52 13.00
N LEU A 100 8.18 3.02 11.96
CA LEU A 100 8.74 2.46 10.72
C LEU A 100 9.38 1.09 10.86
N ARG A 101 9.54 0.54 12.07
CA ARG A 101 10.24 -0.74 12.27
C ARG A 101 9.50 -1.93 11.68
N GLU A 102 8.19 -1.85 11.56
CA GLU A 102 7.33 -2.82 10.89
C GLU A 102 7.67 -3.01 9.40
N GLY A 103 8.37 -2.05 8.78
CA GLY A 103 8.80 -2.12 7.39
C GLY A 103 10.27 -2.51 7.19
N ILE A 104 11.01 -2.84 8.25
CA ILE A 104 12.40 -3.31 8.10
C ILE A 104 12.41 -4.63 7.33
N VAL A 105 13.24 -4.71 6.29
CA VAL A 105 13.43 -5.92 5.50
C VAL A 105 14.70 -6.61 6.00
N ASP A 106 14.55 -7.82 6.54
CA ASP A 106 15.69 -8.63 6.94
C ASP A 106 16.41 -9.21 5.70
N GLU A 107 17.74 -9.31 5.72
CA GLU A 107 18.53 -9.89 4.62
C GLU A 107 18.14 -11.37 4.35
N ALA A 108 17.51 -12.05 5.32
CA ALA A 108 16.93 -13.40 5.14
C ALA A 108 15.56 -13.39 4.44
N ASP A 109 14.80 -12.29 4.55
CA ASP A 109 13.50 -12.09 3.88
C ASP A 109 13.67 -11.65 2.42
N GLU A 110 14.86 -11.18 2.02
CA GLU A 110 15.20 -10.92 0.61
C GLU A 110 15.08 -12.18 -0.27
N VAL A 111 15.12 -13.38 0.33
CA VAL A 111 14.95 -14.66 -0.37
C VAL A 111 13.45 -15.04 -0.53
N GLN A 112 12.50 -14.29 0.06
CA GLN A 112 11.06 -14.64 0.03
C GLN A 112 10.11 -13.54 -0.45
N LYS A 113 10.57 -12.32 -0.74
CA LYS A 113 9.79 -11.30 -1.47
C LYS A 113 10.26 -11.08 -2.92
N THR A 114 10.50 -12.16 -3.65
CA THR A 114 10.08 -12.14 -5.06
C THR A 114 8.57 -12.25 -5.04
N LYS A 115 7.85 -11.14 -5.21
CA LYS A 115 6.43 -11.17 -5.54
C LYS A 115 6.31 -12.10 -6.74
N ALA A 116 5.74 -13.29 -6.56
CA ALA A 116 5.51 -14.20 -7.67
C ALA A 116 4.66 -13.42 -8.68
N GLU A 117 5.16 -13.24 -9.90
CA GLU A 117 4.37 -12.63 -10.96
C GLU A 117 3.06 -13.42 -11.06
N VAL A 118 1.92 -12.75 -10.87
CA VAL A 118 0.63 -13.38 -11.02
C VAL A 118 0.51 -13.76 -12.49
N ASP A 119 0.41 -15.05 -12.78
CA ASP A 119 0.17 -15.54 -14.15
C ASP A 119 -1.32 -15.83 -14.39
N ARG A 120 -1.65 -16.15 -15.65
CA ARG A 120 -3.04 -16.45 -16.04
C ARG A 120 -3.59 -17.72 -15.36
N GLU A 121 -2.75 -18.71 -15.11
CA GLU A 121 -3.19 -20.00 -14.55
C GLU A 121 -3.59 -19.83 -13.08
N SER A 122 -2.86 -19.00 -12.34
CA SER A 122 -3.11 -18.70 -10.93
C SER A 122 -4.44 -17.94 -10.73
N ILE A 123 -4.78 -17.02 -11.62
CA ILE A 123 -5.99 -16.18 -11.54
C ILE A 123 -7.27 -16.87 -12.00
N VAL A 124 -7.19 -17.76 -12.99
CA VAL A 124 -8.37 -18.46 -13.53
C VAL A 124 -9.07 -19.26 -12.43
N GLY A 125 -10.40 -19.12 -12.37
CA GLY A 125 -11.25 -19.79 -11.40
C GLY A 125 -12.34 -18.90 -10.81
N THR A 126 -13.01 -19.45 -9.81
CA THR A 126 -14.07 -18.78 -9.07
C THR A 126 -13.54 -18.32 -7.71
N TRP A 127 -13.83 -17.09 -7.34
CA TRP A 127 -13.34 -16.43 -6.14
C TRP A 127 -14.50 -15.90 -5.33
N LYS A 128 -14.53 -16.23 -4.03
CA LYS A 128 -15.55 -15.76 -3.08
C LYS A 128 -15.03 -14.53 -2.33
N LEU A 129 -15.85 -13.49 -2.21
CA LEU A 129 -15.50 -12.29 -1.47
C LEU A 129 -15.31 -12.62 0.03
N VAL A 130 -14.20 -12.17 0.60
CA VAL A 130 -13.89 -12.31 2.03
C VAL A 130 -13.96 -10.96 2.74
N SER A 131 -13.45 -9.90 2.10
CA SER A 131 -13.42 -8.56 2.68
C SER A 131 -13.48 -7.50 1.58
N SER A 132 -14.16 -6.39 1.87
CA SER A 132 -14.19 -5.19 1.04
C SER A 132 -14.12 -3.98 1.96
N LYS A 133 -12.97 -3.29 1.97
CA LYS A 133 -12.75 -2.10 2.79
C LYS A 133 -12.44 -0.90 1.89
N MET A 134 -12.90 0.27 2.31
CA MET A 134 -12.50 1.56 1.73
C MET A 134 -11.53 2.24 2.70
N MET A 135 -10.37 2.62 2.21
CA MET A 135 -9.34 3.30 3.01
C MET A 135 -9.11 4.70 2.46
N ASP A 136 -9.14 5.71 3.32
CA ASP A 136 -8.88 7.11 2.95
C ASP A 136 -7.44 7.54 3.21
N THR A 137 -7.11 8.77 2.78
CA THR A 137 -5.79 9.39 2.96
C THR A 137 -5.40 9.70 4.39
N GLY A 138 -6.37 9.75 5.29
CA GLY A 138 -6.18 9.97 6.70
C GLY A 138 -5.95 8.68 7.49
N GLY A 139 -5.95 7.52 6.83
CA GLY A 139 -5.85 6.20 7.47
C GLY A 139 -7.16 5.69 8.06
N GLN A 140 -8.29 6.37 7.81
CA GLN A 140 -9.61 5.88 8.22
C GLN A 140 -10.06 4.78 7.26
N THR A 141 -10.57 3.69 7.84
CA THR A 141 -11.11 2.55 7.11
C THR A 141 -12.61 2.43 7.33
N SER A 142 -13.38 2.25 6.26
CA SER A 142 -14.81 1.97 6.30
C SER A 142 -15.14 0.68 5.54
N TYR A 143 -16.35 0.15 5.78
CA TYR A 143 -16.83 -1.11 5.20
C TYR A 143 -18.20 -0.90 4.54
N PRO A 144 -18.25 -0.33 3.31
CA PRO A 144 -19.53 -0.03 2.66
C PRO A 144 -20.42 -1.25 2.42
N LEU A 145 -19.81 -2.43 2.25
CA LEU A 145 -20.52 -3.71 2.08
C LEU A 145 -20.72 -4.46 3.42
N GLY A 146 -20.47 -3.81 4.55
CA GLY A 146 -20.44 -4.45 5.85
C GLY A 146 -19.17 -5.27 6.11
N GLN A 147 -19.05 -5.80 7.33
CA GLN A 147 -17.88 -6.58 7.75
C GLN A 147 -17.88 -8.00 7.19
N GLU A 148 -19.05 -8.51 6.83
CA GLU A 148 -19.24 -9.83 6.22
C GLU A 148 -19.87 -9.64 4.84
N PRO A 149 -19.16 -9.15 3.82
CA PRO A 149 -19.74 -8.96 2.51
C PRO A 149 -19.94 -10.29 1.77
N GLN A 150 -20.84 -10.31 0.79
CA GLN A 150 -21.02 -11.44 -0.14
C GLN A 150 -20.62 -11.02 -1.54
N GLY A 151 -20.05 -11.95 -2.29
CA GLY A 151 -19.69 -11.69 -3.67
C GLY A 151 -18.98 -12.86 -4.33
N MET A 152 -19.00 -12.83 -5.65
CA MET A 152 -18.34 -13.80 -6.53
C MET A 152 -17.61 -13.04 -7.63
N LEU A 153 -16.38 -13.46 -7.87
CA LEU A 153 -15.52 -13.00 -8.96
C LEU A 153 -15.08 -14.23 -9.75
N VAL A 154 -15.31 -14.24 -11.05
CA VAL A 154 -14.90 -15.34 -11.93
C VAL A 154 -13.96 -14.80 -12.98
N TYR A 155 -12.81 -15.44 -13.14
CA TYR A 155 -11.90 -15.23 -14.27
C TYR A 155 -11.90 -16.50 -15.13
N LEU A 156 -12.20 -16.34 -16.41
CA LEU A 156 -12.31 -17.43 -17.38
C LEU A 156 -11.06 -17.53 -18.25
N GLU A 157 -10.75 -18.75 -18.70
CA GLU A 157 -9.61 -19.03 -19.57
C GLU A 157 -9.65 -18.28 -20.91
N ASP A 158 -10.81 -17.84 -21.37
CA ASP A 158 -10.97 -17.09 -22.60
C ASP A 158 -10.66 -15.58 -22.45
N GLY A 159 -10.31 -15.13 -21.23
CA GLY A 159 -10.01 -13.72 -20.96
C GLY A 159 -11.22 -12.91 -20.53
N ARG A 160 -12.36 -13.56 -20.23
CA ARG A 160 -13.55 -12.91 -19.68
C ARG A 160 -13.59 -12.94 -18.17
N MET A 161 -14.29 -11.98 -17.59
CA MET A 161 -14.53 -11.91 -16.16
C MET A 161 -15.93 -11.41 -15.84
N THR A 162 -16.43 -11.82 -14.68
CA THR A 162 -17.62 -11.25 -14.07
C THR A 162 -17.42 -11.10 -12.57
N ILE A 163 -17.99 -10.05 -12.00
CA ILE A 163 -17.97 -9.78 -10.57
C ILE A 163 -19.35 -9.35 -10.12
N GLN A 164 -19.71 -9.82 -8.93
CA GLN A 164 -20.87 -9.40 -8.17
C GLN A 164 -20.46 -9.26 -6.70
N ASN A 165 -20.89 -8.20 -6.03
CA ASN A 165 -20.71 -8.00 -4.60
C ASN A 165 -21.87 -7.22 -3.97
N MET A 166 -22.12 -7.47 -2.69
CA MET A 166 -23.24 -6.91 -1.92
C MET A 166 -23.04 -7.10 -0.40
N PRO A 167 -23.78 -6.39 0.46
CA PRO A 167 -23.87 -6.68 1.89
C PRO A 167 -24.49 -8.07 2.16
N ALA A 168 -24.01 -8.81 3.16
CA ALA A 168 -24.63 -10.09 3.55
C ALA A 168 -25.97 -9.93 4.27
N ASP A 169 -26.17 -8.83 4.99
CA ASP A 169 -27.38 -8.56 5.78
C ASP A 169 -28.60 -8.19 4.91
N GLY A 170 -28.42 -8.10 3.59
CA GLY A 170 -29.48 -7.74 2.66
C GLY A 170 -29.97 -6.31 2.85
N THR A 171 -29.22 -5.44 3.53
CA THR A 171 -29.51 -4.00 3.63
C THR A 171 -29.62 -3.33 2.26
N SER A 172 -29.09 -3.97 1.21
CA SER A 172 -29.32 -3.66 -0.20
C SER A 172 -30.78 -3.80 -0.66
N PHE A 173 -31.73 -4.25 0.17
CA PHE A 173 -33.11 -4.55 -0.23
C PHE A 173 -34.24 -3.78 0.49
N GLN A 174 -33.98 -2.76 1.33
CA GLN A 174 -35.06 -1.99 1.94
C GLN A 174 -35.49 -0.78 1.08
N SER A 175 -36.62 -0.91 0.35
CA SER A 175 -37.39 0.27 -0.11
C SER A 175 -38.48 0.59 0.89
N THR A 176 -38.77 1.87 1.06
CA THR A 176 -40.05 2.32 1.60
C THR A 176 -41.06 2.74 0.53
N ASP A 177 -40.66 2.89 -0.74
CA ASP A 177 -41.48 3.52 -1.80
C ASP A 177 -41.44 2.83 -3.19
N GLY A 178 -40.73 1.71 -3.34
CA GLY A 178 -40.76 0.85 -4.52
C GLY A 178 -39.92 1.32 -5.72
N ASN A 179 -39.22 2.46 -5.64
CA ASN A 179 -38.53 3.05 -6.79
C ASN A 179 -37.02 3.21 -6.65
N THR A 180 -36.46 3.17 -5.43
CA THR A 180 -35.01 3.34 -5.24
C THR A 180 -34.51 2.33 -4.24
N ILE A 181 -34.01 1.19 -4.71
CA ILE A 181 -33.28 0.23 -3.89
C ILE A 181 -32.10 -0.30 -4.69
N ALA A 182 -30.98 -0.52 -4.00
CA ALA A 182 -29.88 -1.41 -4.36
C ALA A 182 -28.68 -0.85 -5.14
N LEU A 183 -28.73 0.28 -5.86
CA LEU A 183 -27.56 0.69 -6.67
C LEU A 183 -26.31 1.07 -5.86
N GLU A 184 -26.45 1.69 -4.69
CA GLU A 184 -25.28 2.22 -3.94
C GLU A 184 -24.38 1.12 -3.35
N THR A 185 -24.95 0.01 -2.90
CA THR A 185 -24.21 -1.06 -2.19
C THR A 185 -24.16 -2.38 -2.95
N TYR A 186 -24.77 -2.47 -4.14
CA TYR A 186 -24.65 -3.62 -5.02
C TYR A 186 -23.76 -3.30 -6.22
N GLY A 187 -22.66 -4.02 -6.36
CA GLY A 187 -21.75 -3.90 -7.50
C GLY A 187 -21.85 -5.14 -8.38
N ALA A 188 -22.22 -4.97 -9.65
CA ALA A 188 -22.12 -6.04 -10.64
C ALA A 188 -21.67 -5.52 -12.00
N TYR A 189 -20.64 -6.16 -12.56
CA TYR A 189 -20.22 -5.92 -13.92
C TYR A 189 -19.53 -7.15 -14.53
N SER A 190 -19.40 -7.14 -15.85
CA SER A 190 -18.73 -8.19 -16.63
C SER A 190 -18.02 -7.58 -17.83
N GLY A 191 -17.02 -8.31 -18.34
CA GLY A 191 -16.28 -7.90 -19.53
C GLY A 191 -15.04 -8.73 -19.73
N ARG A 192 -13.99 -8.12 -20.28
CA ARG A 192 -12.68 -8.78 -20.47
C ARG A 192 -11.70 -8.36 -19.39
N TYR A 193 -10.71 -9.21 -19.12
CA TYR A 193 -9.58 -8.85 -18.27
C TYR A 193 -8.26 -8.94 -19.03
N GLU A 194 -7.31 -8.12 -18.62
CA GLU A 194 -5.95 -8.07 -19.16
C GLU A 194 -4.96 -7.96 -18.01
N LEU A 195 -3.97 -8.85 -17.98
CA LEU A 195 -2.87 -8.80 -17.04
C LEU A 195 -1.69 -8.08 -17.70
N VAL A 196 -1.28 -6.93 -17.14
CA VAL A 196 -0.35 -6.00 -17.81
C VAL A 196 1.11 -6.20 -17.37
N SER A 197 1.34 -6.55 -16.10
CA SER A 197 2.69 -6.60 -15.51
C SER A 197 2.86 -7.61 -14.36
N GLY A 198 2.04 -8.66 -14.28
CA GLY A 198 2.10 -9.66 -13.19
C GLY A 198 1.67 -9.14 -11.81
N ASP A 199 1.55 -7.82 -11.64
CA ASP A 199 1.09 -7.13 -10.43
C ASP A 199 -0.09 -6.18 -10.70
N LYS A 200 -0.49 -6.04 -11.97
CA LYS A 200 -1.58 -5.17 -12.43
C LYS A 200 -2.54 -5.92 -13.33
N ILE A 201 -3.83 -5.77 -13.05
CA ILE A 201 -4.94 -6.27 -13.86
C ILE A 201 -5.87 -5.12 -14.28
N ILE A 202 -6.36 -5.17 -15.52
CA ILE A 202 -7.33 -4.23 -16.06
C ILE A 202 -8.60 -4.99 -16.40
N HIS A 203 -9.74 -4.53 -15.89
CA HIS A 203 -11.06 -4.98 -16.34
C HIS A 203 -11.59 -4.00 -17.38
N HIS A 204 -11.87 -4.50 -18.59
CA HIS A 204 -12.52 -3.77 -19.66
C HIS A 204 -14.03 -4.04 -19.57
N ILE A 205 -14.80 -3.10 -19.03
CA ILE A 205 -16.22 -3.30 -18.69
C ILE A 205 -17.08 -3.30 -19.96
N GLU A 206 -17.83 -4.37 -20.18
CA GLU A 206 -18.79 -4.51 -21.28
C GLU A 206 -20.24 -4.29 -20.80
N ASN A 207 -20.58 -4.82 -19.62
CA ASN A 207 -21.91 -4.66 -19.01
C ASN A 207 -21.79 -4.38 -17.52
N SER A 208 -22.54 -3.41 -17.00
CA SER A 208 -22.54 -3.00 -15.61
C SER A 208 -23.93 -2.61 -15.14
N ILE A 209 -24.24 -2.85 -13.87
CA ILE A 209 -25.44 -2.28 -13.22
C ILE A 209 -25.35 -0.75 -13.10
N HIS A 210 -24.12 -0.21 -13.08
CA HIS A 210 -23.81 1.21 -13.15
C HIS A 210 -23.58 1.59 -14.62
N PRO A 211 -24.56 2.20 -15.33
CA PRO A 211 -24.46 2.39 -16.77
C PRO A 211 -23.25 3.24 -17.19
N ASP A 212 -22.84 4.18 -16.34
CA ASP A 212 -21.70 5.08 -16.57
C ASP A 212 -20.35 4.34 -16.60
N TRP A 213 -20.30 3.08 -16.15
CA TRP A 213 -19.09 2.26 -16.18
C TRP A 213 -18.94 1.48 -17.48
N ASN A 214 -19.99 1.39 -18.31
CA ASN A 214 -19.92 0.64 -19.56
C ASN A 214 -18.85 1.24 -20.48
N ASN A 215 -18.02 0.37 -21.08
CA ASN A 215 -16.86 0.71 -21.91
C ASN A 215 -15.71 1.42 -21.18
N LEU A 216 -15.75 1.53 -19.85
CA LEU A 216 -14.61 2.03 -19.06
C LEU A 216 -13.63 0.91 -18.72
N LYS A 217 -12.40 1.33 -18.41
CA LYS A 217 -11.37 0.47 -17.83
C LYS A 217 -11.33 0.66 -16.33
N GLN A 218 -11.28 -0.46 -15.60
CA GLN A 218 -11.02 -0.46 -14.18
C GLN A 218 -9.68 -1.14 -13.92
N GLU A 219 -8.68 -0.32 -13.60
CA GLU A 219 -7.35 -0.78 -13.25
C GLU A 219 -7.30 -1.20 -11.78
N ARG A 220 -6.55 -2.26 -11.48
CA ARG A 220 -6.33 -2.76 -10.12
C ARG A 220 -4.91 -3.30 -9.98
N SER A 221 -4.31 -3.07 -8.81
CA SER A 221 -3.19 -3.90 -8.38
C SER A 221 -3.71 -5.28 -7.98
N ILE A 222 -2.98 -6.33 -8.32
CA ILE A 222 -3.34 -7.72 -8.03
C ILE A 222 -2.21 -8.44 -7.31
N GLU A 223 -2.58 -9.25 -6.32
CA GLU A 223 -1.68 -10.14 -5.59
C GLU A 223 -2.40 -11.47 -5.36
N ILE A 224 -1.71 -12.59 -5.57
CA ILE A 224 -2.23 -13.93 -5.26
C ILE A 224 -1.24 -14.64 -4.34
N GLU A 225 -1.74 -15.02 -3.16
CA GLU A 225 -1.02 -15.83 -2.18
C GLU A 225 -1.82 -17.11 -1.92
N SER A 226 -1.35 -18.23 -2.45
CA SER A 226 -2.04 -19.53 -2.34
C SER A 226 -3.51 -19.48 -2.84
N ASP A 227 -4.48 -19.48 -1.92
CA ASP A 227 -5.92 -19.43 -2.22
C ASP A 227 -6.51 -18.03 -2.00
N ARG A 228 -5.68 -16.99 -1.83
CA ARG A 228 -6.13 -15.62 -1.58
C ARG A 228 -5.75 -14.70 -2.73
N LEU A 229 -6.73 -13.96 -3.23
CA LEU A 229 -6.54 -12.93 -4.24
C LEU A 229 -6.89 -11.58 -3.64
N THR A 230 -5.97 -10.62 -3.75
CA THR A 230 -6.17 -9.25 -3.31
C THR A 230 -6.23 -8.34 -4.52
N LEU A 231 -7.23 -7.46 -4.54
CA LEU A 231 -7.40 -6.42 -5.54
C LEU A 231 -7.45 -5.06 -4.86
N VAL A 232 -6.67 -4.11 -5.37
CA VAL A 232 -6.63 -2.73 -4.87
C VAL A 232 -6.90 -1.76 -6.01
N SER A 233 -7.83 -0.84 -5.83
CA SER A 233 -8.10 0.21 -6.82
C SER A 233 -7.04 1.33 -6.76
N PRO A 234 -6.85 2.10 -7.85
CA PRO A 234 -6.25 3.43 -7.80
C PRO A 234 -7.00 4.36 -6.82
N LEU A 235 -6.45 5.56 -6.59
CA LEU A 235 -7.13 6.58 -5.78
C LEU A 235 -8.37 7.04 -6.52
N LEU A 236 -9.51 6.82 -5.89
CA LEU A 236 -10.80 7.29 -6.36
C LEU A 236 -11.11 8.60 -5.63
N ALA A 237 -11.46 9.63 -6.39
CA ALA A 237 -11.93 10.88 -5.84
C ALA A 237 -13.44 10.82 -5.61
N GLU A 238 -13.87 11.11 -4.37
CA GLU A 238 -15.28 11.25 -4.00
C GLU A 238 -15.43 12.56 -3.23
N GLY A 239 -15.89 13.61 -3.92
CA GLY A 239 -15.87 14.98 -3.40
C GLY A 239 -14.44 15.45 -3.08
N ASN A 240 -14.19 15.82 -1.82
CA ASN A 240 -12.86 16.29 -1.34
C ASN A 240 -12.02 15.17 -0.72
N LYS A 241 -12.47 13.92 -0.78
CA LYS A 241 -11.76 12.78 -0.20
C LYS A 241 -11.24 11.88 -1.29
N LEU A 242 -10.04 11.33 -1.08
CA LEU A 242 -9.48 10.28 -1.93
C LEU A 242 -9.54 8.97 -1.15
N HIS A 243 -10.02 7.93 -1.81
CA HIS A 243 -10.20 6.62 -1.21
C HIS A 243 -9.69 5.50 -2.11
N MET A 244 -9.39 4.36 -1.49
CA MET A 244 -9.04 3.11 -2.16
C MET A 244 -9.98 2.00 -1.77
N ALA A 245 -10.45 1.24 -2.74
CA ALA A 245 -11.06 -0.05 -2.48
C ALA A 245 -9.95 -1.11 -2.33
N HIS A 246 -9.98 -1.85 -1.23
CA HIS A 246 -9.13 -3.02 -1.01
C HIS A 246 -10.03 -4.23 -0.77
N MET A 247 -10.01 -5.16 -1.71
CA MET A 247 -10.88 -6.33 -1.73
C MET A 247 -10.03 -7.60 -1.63
N THR A 248 -10.41 -8.48 -0.71
CA THR A 248 -9.77 -9.79 -0.55
C THR A 248 -10.77 -10.87 -0.90
N TRP A 249 -10.34 -11.81 -1.71
CA TRP A 249 -11.12 -12.93 -2.22
C TRP A 249 -10.43 -14.25 -1.91
N LYS A 250 -11.21 -15.32 -1.80
CA LYS A 250 -10.72 -16.68 -1.59
C LYS A 250 -11.08 -17.57 -2.77
N LYS A 251 -10.13 -18.34 -3.30
CA LYS A 251 -10.38 -19.29 -4.38
C LYS A 251 -11.40 -20.33 -3.91
N SER A 252 -12.42 -20.55 -4.72
CA SER A 252 -13.39 -21.63 -4.53
C SER A 252 -12.73 -22.91 -5.00
N GLY A 253 -12.86 -23.98 -4.21
CA GLY A 253 -12.25 -25.29 -4.48
C GLY A 253 -12.76 -25.96 -5.74
#